data_AF-A0A426W732-F1
#
_entry.id   AF-A0A426W732-F1
#
_cell.length_a   1.000
_cell.length_b   1.000
_cell.length_c   1.000
_cell.angle_alpha   90.00
_cell.angle_beta   90.00
_cell.angle_gamma   90.00
#
_symmetry.space_group_name_H-M   'P 1'
#
loop_
_entity.id
_entity.type
_entity.pdbx_description
1 polymer ?
#
loop_
_entity_poly.entity_id
_entity_poly.type
_entity_poly.pdbx_seq_one_letter_code
_entity_poly.pdbx_strand_id
1 'polypeptide(L)'
;MVRRKYICPKCGRRTGANIFYGMPVWDRVADDVNDGYLVIGGCDWPIDGPERQCTVCGHQWRINRRRPADPLALEPVPEYFRFEIGGFSEGYQRLNWENDELYFQSFGSLSYCPELLLNDWQRLWIYLYDKGVDLWGWKGSYNNLLILDGTQWQLQIKQGGYQKLCSGSNAYPRGIDHQPKNSQPFMTLLNGLAELTNNQILFQL
;
A
#
# COMPACT_ATOMS: atom_id res chain seq x y z
N MET A 1 2.16 -16.34 8.65
CA MET A 1 0.75 -15.96 8.43
C MET A 1 -0.12 -16.59 9.52
N VAL A 2 -1.26 -16.00 9.86
CA VAL A 2 -2.21 -16.61 10.80
C VAL A 2 -2.93 -17.76 10.10
N ARG A 3 -2.73 -19.00 10.55
CA ARG A 3 -3.39 -20.19 10.00
C ARG A 3 -4.86 -20.22 10.44
N ARG A 4 -5.78 -19.92 9.52
CA ARG A 4 -7.23 -20.01 9.79
C ARG A 4 -7.99 -20.30 8.51
N LYS A 5 -8.94 -21.23 8.59
CA LYS A 5 -9.96 -21.45 7.54
C LYS A 5 -11.17 -20.56 7.78
N TYR A 6 -11.73 -20.01 6.71
CA TYR A 6 -12.86 -19.09 6.73
C TYR A 6 -14.16 -19.79 6.33
N ILE A 7 -15.29 -19.25 6.78
CA ILE A 7 -16.60 -19.73 6.35
C ILE A 7 -16.85 -19.20 4.93
N CYS A 8 -17.13 -20.10 3.99
CA CYS A 8 -17.49 -19.73 2.63
C CYS A 8 -18.90 -19.13 2.61
N PRO A 9 -19.11 -17.93 2.05
CA PRO A 9 -20.42 -17.29 2.01
C PRO A 9 -21.41 -18.01 1.08
N LYS A 10 -20.91 -18.76 0.07
CA LYS A 10 -21.76 -19.49 -0.88
C LYS A 10 -22.28 -20.83 -0.33
N CYS A 11 -21.43 -21.58 0.38
CA CYS A 11 -21.77 -22.96 0.79
C CYS A 11 -21.77 -23.19 2.31
N GLY A 12 -21.45 -22.19 3.12
CA GLY A 12 -21.46 -22.26 4.59
C GLY A 12 -20.34 -23.10 5.22
N ARG A 13 -19.53 -23.82 4.43
CA ARG A 13 -18.44 -24.66 4.97
C ARG A 13 -17.23 -23.82 5.41
N ARG A 14 -16.56 -24.23 6.49
CA ARG A 14 -15.31 -23.60 6.99
C ARG A 14 -14.08 -24.08 6.19
N THR A 15 -14.07 -23.80 4.90
CA THR A 15 -13.07 -24.28 3.92
C THR A 15 -12.53 -23.16 3.04
N GLY A 16 -12.74 -21.90 3.43
CA GLY A 16 -12.13 -20.74 2.80
C GLY A 16 -10.64 -20.63 3.14
N ALA A 17 -9.83 -20.45 2.10
CA ALA A 17 -8.39 -20.22 2.15
C ALA A 17 -8.06 -18.83 1.61
N ASN A 18 -6.89 -18.28 1.99
CA ASN A 18 -6.39 -17.05 1.37
C ASN A 18 -5.86 -17.36 -0.03
N ILE A 19 -6.07 -16.45 -0.97
CA ILE A 19 -5.47 -16.56 -2.30
C ILE A 19 -4.11 -15.86 -2.30
N PHE A 20 -3.08 -16.57 -2.74
CA PHE A 20 -1.75 -16.05 -2.97
C PHE A 20 -1.55 -15.77 -4.46
N TYR A 21 -1.16 -14.55 -4.79
CA TYR A 21 -0.78 -14.15 -6.14
C TYR A 21 0.70 -13.82 -6.17
N GLY A 22 1.32 -14.03 -7.32
CA GLY A 22 2.76 -13.95 -7.51
C GLY A 22 3.43 -15.31 -7.56
N MET A 23 4.76 -15.28 -7.73
CA MET A 23 5.57 -16.49 -7.77
C MET A 23 5.83 -17.01 -6.35
N PRO A 24 5.37 -18.22 -6.01
CA PRO A 24 5.60 -18.78 -4.68
C PRO A 24 7.05 -19.23 -4.52
N VAL A 25 7.62 -18.96 -3.34
CA VAL A 25 8.79 -19.71 -2.85
C VAL A 25 8.25 -20.99 -2.23
N TRP A 26 8.26 -22.09 -2.98
CA TRP A 26 7.54 -23.31 -2.65
C TRP A 26 7.84 -23.87 -1.26
N ASP A 27 9.11 -23.85 -0.83
CA ASP A 27 9.52 -24.30 0.50
C ASP A 27 8.82 -23.58 1.66
N ARG A 28 8.25 -22.38 1.41
CA ARG A 28 7.55 -21.59 2.43
C ARG A 28 6.04 -21.76 2.43
N VAL A 29 5.47 -22.27 1.35
CA VAL A 29 4.00 -22.27 1.14
C VAL A 29 3.43 -23.64 0.82
N ALA A 30 4.26 -24.64 0.52
CA ALA A 30 3.81 -25.97 0.12
C ALA A 30 2.85 -26.59 1.14
N ASP A 31 3.19 -26.57 2.42
CA ASP A 31 2.33 -27.11 3.48
C ASP A 31 0.99 -26.39 3.55
N ASP A 32 1.00 -25.05 3.50
CA ASP A 32 -0.23 -24.27 3.60
C ASP A 32 -1.13 -24.47 2.35
N VAL A 33 -0.55 -24.73 1.18
CA VAL A 33 -1.29 -25.14 -0.03
C VAL A 33 -1.88 -26.54 0.14
N ASN A 34 -1.06 -27.51 0.55
CA ASN A 34 -1.48 -28.90 0.74
C ASN A 34 -2.58 -29.04 1.80
N ASP A 35 -2.49 -28.28 2.89
CA ASP A 35 -3.46 -28.29 3.98
C ASP A 35 -4.73 -27.46 3.68
N GLY A 36 -4.74 -26.75 2.55
CA GLY A 36 -5.86 -25.91 2.11
C GLY A 36 -6.07 -24.66 2.95
N TYR A 37 -4.98 -24.07 3.47
CA TYR A 37 -4.96 -22.72 4.05
C TYR A 37 -4.63 -21.63 3.01
N LEU A 38 -3.99 -22.03 1.92
CA LEU A 38 -3.59 -21.17 0.81
C LEU A 38 -4.08 -21.75 -0.53
N VAL A 39 -4.47 -20.88 -1.46
CA VAL A 39 -4.77 -21.22 -2.87
C VAL A 39 -3.93 -20.33 -3.77
N ILE A 40 -3.36 -20.87 -4.84
CA ILE A 40 -2.60 -20.07 -5.82
C ILE A 40 -3.57 -19.42 -6.81
N GLY A 41 -3.56 -18.09 -6.90
CA GLY A 41 -4.48 -17.30 -7.71
C GLY A 41 -3.98 -16.94 -9.10
N GLY A 42 -2.66 -16.84 -9.29
CA GLY A 42 -2.03 -16.42 -10.54
C GLY A 42 -0.76 -15.59 -10.30
N CYS A 43 -0.09 -15.16 -11.36
CA CYS A 43 1.11 -14.32 -11.28
C CYS A 43 0.80 -12.90 -10.81
N ASP A 44 -0.33 -12.34 -11.26
CA ASP A 44 -0.71 -10.95 -10.97
C ASP A 44 -1.99 -10.88 -10.15
N TRP A 45 -2.00 -9.98 -9.18
CA TRP A 45 -3.20 -9.63 -8.44
C TRP A 45 -4.07 -8.69 -9.30
N PRO A 46 -5.30 -9.07 -9.71
CA PRO A 46 -6.17 -8.14 -10.42
C PRO A 46 -6.56 -6.99 -9.48
N ILE A 47 -6.62 -5.74 -9.96
CA ILE A 47 -6.99 -4.55 -9.17
C ILE A 47 -8.29 -4.75 -8.35
N ASP A 48 -9.14 -5.64 -8.84
CA ASP A 48 -10.43 -6.01 -8.26
C ASP A 48 -10.56 -7.54 -8.01
N GLY A 49 -9.43 -8.20 -7.78
CA GLY A 49 -9.33 -9.64 -7.58
C GLY A 49 -9.92 -10.13 -6.24
N PRO A 50 -10.26 -11.42 -6.16
CA PRO A 50 -10.68 -12.05 -4.92
C PRO A 50 -9.50 -12.33 -4.00
N GLU A 51 -9.74 -12.23 -2.68
CA GLU A 51 -8.75 -12.49 -1.62
C GLU A 51 -8.89 -13.87 -1.00
N ARG A 52 -10.05 -14.51 -1.17
CA ARG A 52 -10.33 -15.82 -0.61
C ARG A 52 -10.99 -16.73 -1.62
N GLN A 53 -10.67 -18.02 -1.54
CA GLN A 53 -11.30 -19.07 -2.32
C GLN A 53 -11.74 -20.22 -1.42
N CYS A 54 -12.91 -20.78 -1.69
CA CYS A 54 -13.36 -22.01 -1.06
C CYS A 54 -12.67 -23.20 -1.74
N THR A 55 -11.95 -24.00 -0.95
CA THR A 55 -11.29 -25.22 -1.43
C THR A 55 -12.25 -26.34 -1.81
N VAL A 56 -13.55 -26.20 -1.49
CA VAL A 56 -14.59 -27.19 -1.80
C VAL A 56 -15.44 -26.80 -3.00
N CYS A 57 -15.99 -25.58 -3.01
CA CYS A 57 -16.94 -25.16 -4.05
C CYS A 57 -16.37 -24.16 -5.05
N GLY A 58 -15.08 -23.80 -4.92
CA GLY A 58 -14.39 -22.87 -5.80
C GLY A 58 -14.85 -21.42 -5.72
N HIS A 59 -15.87 -21.09 -4.91
CA HIS A 59 -16.34 -19.71 -4.79
C HIS A 59 -15.23 -18.80 -4.27
N GLN A 60 -15.04 -17.69 -4.96
CA GLN A 60 -14.07 -16.67 -4.64
C GLN A 60 -14.77 -15.41 -4.11
N TRP A 61 -14.20 -14.75 -3.10
CA TRP A 61 -14.75 -13.54 -2.51
C TRP A 61 -13.66 -12.61 -1.95
N ARG A 62 -14.00 -11.34 -1.80
CA ARG A 62 -13.16 -10.37 -1.08
C ARG A 62 -13.42 -10.42 0.41
N ILE A 63 -12.41 -10.05 1.18
CA ILE A 63 -12.58 -9.86 2.61
C ILE A 63 -13.46 -8.63 2.77
N ASN A 64 -14.66 -8.83 3.32
CA ASN A 64 -15.51 -7.73 3.71
C ASN A 64 -14.85 -7.08 4.93
N ARG A 65 -13.88 -6.20 4.70
CA ARG A 65 -13.35 -5.30 5.71
C ARG A 65 -14.57 -4.47 6.10
N ARG A 66 -15.05 -4.58 7.34
CA ARG A 66 -16.14 -3.73 7.82
C ARG A 66 -15.73 -2.30 7.49
N ARG A 67 -16.42 -1.66 6.54
CA ARG A 67 -16.36 -0.21 6.42
C ARG A 67 -16.88 0.34 7.73
N PRO A 68 -16.20 1.30 8.38
CA PRO A 68 -16.92 2.17 9.28
C PRO A 68 -18.10 2.75 8.51
N ALA A 69 -19.28 2.76 9.13
CA ALA A 69 -20.54 3.16 8.49
C ALA A 69 -20.46 4.59 7.91
N ASP A 70 -19.51 5.37 8.39
CA ASP A 70 -19.08 6.65 7.85
C ASP A 70 -17.58 6.56 7.50
N PRO A 71 -17.18 6.74 6.23
CA PRO A 71 -15.78 6.84 5.85
C PRO A 71 -15.03 7.96 6.60
N LEU A 72 -15.72 9.02 7.00
CA LEU A 72 -15.17 10.14 7.80
C LEU A 72 -15.00 9.78 9.29
N ALA A 73 -15.55 8.65 9.76
CA ALA A 73 -15.37 8.18 11.13
C ALA A 73 -14.08 7.36 11.33
N LEU A 74 -13.18 7.32 10.33
CA LEU A 74 -11.81 6.83 10.48
C LEU A 74 -10.97 7.90 11.20
N GLU A 75 -11.26 8.08 12.49
CA GLU A 75 -10.36 8.82 13.36
C GLU A 75 -9.49 7.88 14.21
N PRO A 76 -8.19 8.21 14.39
CA PRO A 76 -7.49 9.32 13.73
C PRO A 76 -6.96 8.90 12.34
N VAL A 77 -6.87 9.85 11.42
CA VAL A 77 -5.86 9.82 10.35
C VAL A 77 -4.55 10.41 10.88
N PRO A 78 -3.40 10.23 10.21
CA PRO A 78 -2.14 10.76 10.70
C PRO A 78 -2.12 12.27 10.84
N GLU A 79 -1.62 12.73 11.99
CA GLU A 79 -1.39 14.14 12.33
C GLU A 79 -0.16 14.71 11.63
N TYR A 80 0.74 13.82 11.18
CA TYR A 80 1.93 14.17 10.43
C TYR A 80 2.19 13.14 9.34
N PHE A 81 2.49 13.63 8.14
CA PHE A 81 2.94 12.79 7.05
C PHE A 81 3.97 13.55 6.21
N ARG A 82 5.08 12.89 5.89
CA ARG A 82 6.04 13.36 4.90
C ARG A 82 6.37 12.22 3.97
N PHE A 83 6.22 12.47 2.67
CA PHE A 83 6.70 11.56 1.65
C PHE A 83 7.64 12.32 0.71
N GLU A 84 8.78 11.72 0.42
CA GLU A 84 9.79 12.26 -0.46
C GLU A 84 10.24 11.18 -1.43
N ILE A 85 10.44 11.56 -2.69
CA ILE A 85 10.99 10.70 -3.73
C ILE A 85 11.78 11.54 -4.72
N GLY A 86 12.87 10.97 -5.23
CA GLY A 86 13.75 11.67 -6.15
C GLY A 86 15.02 10.89 -6.42
N GLY A 87 15.97 11.55 -7.08
CA GLY A 87 17.24 10.95 -7.43
C GLY A 87 18.36 11.99 -7.53
N PHE A 88 19.59 11.51 -7.54
CA PHE A 88 20.80 12.35 -7.50
C PHE A 88 20.90 13.37 -8.66
N SER A 89 20.28 13.09 -9.81
CA SER A 89 20.34 13.89 -11.04
C SER A 89 19.08 14.69 -11.37
N GLU A 90 17.91 14.28 -10.89
CA GLU A 90 16.61 14.86 -11.29
C GLU A 90 15.95 15.69 -10.16
N GLY A 91 16.62 15.79 -9.01
CA GLY A 91 16.11 16.48 -7.84
C GLY A 91 15.16 15.60 -7.02
N TYR A 92 14.36 16.23 -6.17
CA TYR A 92 13.37 15.55 -5.34
C TYR A 92 12.04 16.27 -5.37
N GLN A 93 10.98 15.50 -5.12
CA GLN A 93 9.66 15.97 -4.79
C GLN A 93 9.34 15.51 -3.37
N ARG A 94 8.82 16.42 -2.55
CA ARG A 94 8.42 16.16 -1.18
C ARG A 94 7.02 16.71 -0.95
N LEU A 95 6.16 15.90 -0.36
CA LEU A 95 4.84 16.28 0.13
C LEU A 95 4.85 16.20 1.65
N ASN A 96 4.34 17.23 2.31
CA ASN A 96 4.17 17.28 3.75
C ASN A 96 2.71 17.56 4.08
N TRP A 97 2.22 16.85 5.08
CA TRP A 97 1.00 17.14 5.83
C TRP A 97 1.41 17.36 7.29
N GLU A 98 1.23 18.55 7.81
CA GLU A 98 1.46 18.88 9.21
C GLU A 98 0.61 20.10 9.59
N ASN A 99 0.15 20.17 10.84
CA ASN A 99 -0.69 21.27 11.34
C ASN A 99 -1.93 21.53 10.46
N ASP A 100 -2.54 20.46 9.95
CA ASP A 100 -3.69 20.50 9.03
C ASP A 100 -3.44 21.22 7.70
N GLU A 101 -2.16 21.40 7.32
CA GLU A 101 -1.76 21.99 6.05
C GLU A 101 -1.05 20.96 5.16
N LEU A 102 -1.45 20.92 3.88
CA LEU A 102 -0.71 20.22 2.83
C LEU A 102 0.16 21.19 2.04
N TYR A 103 1.45 20.91 1.97
CA TYR A 103 2.37 21.64 1.11
C TYR A 103 3.38 20.72 0.44
N PHE A 104 3.87 21.15 -0.71
CA PHE A 104 4.85 20.42 -1.47
C PHE A 104 6.10 21.26 -1.75
N GLN A 105 7.22 20.56 -1.82
CA GLN A 105 8.52 21.11 -2.06
C GLN A 105 9.17 20.34 -3.20
N SER A 106 9.66 21.06 -4.20
CA SER A 106 10.56 20.53 -5.21
C SER A 106 11.86 21.33 -5.18
N PHE A 107 12.84 20.93 -5.98
CA PHE A 107 14.13 21.61 -6.03
C PHE A 107 13.99 23.14 -6.17
N GLY A 108 14.31 23.88 -5.11
CA GLY A 108 14.25 25.35 -5.06
C GLY A 108 12.85 25.98 -4.99
N SER A 109 11.77 25.21 -4.90
CA SER A 109 10.39 25.72 -4.89
C SER A 109 9.57 25.13 -3.75
N LEU A 110 8.74 25.97 -3.13
CA LEU A 110 7.75 25.60 -2.12
C LEU A 110 6.38 26.07 -2.63
N SER A 111 5.37 25.22 -2.51
CA SER A 111 4.02 25.53 -2.95
C SER A 111 3.01 24.89 -2.00
N TYR A 112 1.97 25.65 -1.68
CA TYR A 112 0.88 25.22 -0.80
C TYR A 112 -0.30 24.77 -1.67
N CYS A 113 -1.09 23.82 -1.18
CA CYS A 113 -2.36 23.46 -1.80
C CYS A 113 -3.50 24.12 -1.01
N PRO A 114 -3.88 25.39 -1.31
CA PRO A 114 -4.83 26.15 -0.51
C PRO A 114 -6.27 25.63 -0.54
N GLU A 115 -6.59 24.70 -1.45
CA GLU A 115 -7.95 24.15 -1.63
C GLU A 115 -8.14 22.77 -0.99
N LEU A 116 -7.11 22.19 -0.36
CA LEU A 116 -7.22 20.88 0.25
C LEU A 116 -8.04 20.96 1.54
N LEU A 117 -9.17 20.24 1.58
CA LEU A 117 -9.96 20.13 2.79
C LEU A 117 -9.46 18.93 3.62
N LEU A 118 -9.65 18.96 4.94
CA LEU A 118 -9.39 17.82 5.84
C LEU A 118 -10.02 16.51 5.31
N ASN A 119 -11.17 16.63 4.66
CA ASN A 119 -11.86 15.51 4.02
C ASN A 119 -11.04 14.85 2.90
N ASP A 120 -10.23 15.60 2.16
CA ASP A 120 -9.37 15.06 1.10
C ASP A 120 -8.21 14.27 1.69
N TRP A 121 -7.63 14.75 2.80
CA TRP A 121 -6.65 13.98 3.57
C TRP A 121 -7.25 12.66 4.07
N GLN A 122 -8.44 12.70 4.64
CA GLN A 122 -9.13 11.48 5.09
C GLN A 122 -9.43 10.52 3.93
N ARG A 123 -9.83 11.04 2.75
CA ARG A 123 -10.07 10.25 1.53
C ARG A 123 -8.83 9.51 1.06
N LEU A 124 -7.63 10.09 1.16
CA LEU A 124 -6.39 9.37 0.86
C LEU A 124 -6.27 8.11 1.73
N TRP A 125 -6.45 8.23 3.04
CA TRP A 125 -6.30 7.10 3.96
C TRP A 125 -7.37 6.02 3.75
N ILE A 126 -8.60 6.42 3.47
CA ILE A 126 -9.67 5.50 3.06
C ILE A 126 -9.26 4.75 1.78
N TYR A 127 -8.77 5.48 0.78
CA TYR A 127 -8.32 4.91 -0.49
C TYR A 127 -7.19 3.88 -0.28
N LEU A 128 -6.17 4.22 0.49
CA LEU A 128 -5.05 3.31 0.81
C LEU A 128 -5.54 2.05 1.54
N TYR A 129 -6.43 2.22 2.53
CA TYR A 129 -7.03 1.11 3.26
C TYR A 129 -7.88 0.20 2.37
N ASP A 130 -8.75 0.77 1.53
CA ASP A 130 -9.60 0.01 0.61
C ASP A 130 -8.73 -0.79 -0.39
N LYS A 131 -7.60 -0.22 -0.83
CA LYS A 131 -6.61 -0.91 -1.68
C LYS A 131 -5.69 -1.87 -0.92
N GLY A 132 -5.83 -2.00 0.40
CA GLY A 132 -5.05 -2.94 1.22
C GLY A 132 -3.59 -2.53 1.43
N VAL A 133 -3.30 -1.23 1.33
CA VAL A 133 -1.98 -0.65 1.59
C VAL A 133 -1.85 -0.36 3.09
N ASP A 134 -1.01 -1.14 3.77
CA ASP A 134 -0.67 -0.94 5.18
C ASP A 134 0.72 -0.29 5.29
N LEU A 135 0.75 1.04 5.38
CA LEU A 135 1.99 1.81 5.51
C LEU A 135 2.71 1.58 6.85
N TRP A 136 1.95 1.30 7.92
CA TRP A 136 2.51 1.01 9.24
C TRP A 136 3.30 -0.30 9.25
N GLY A 137 2.82 -1.29 8.50
CA GLY A 137 3.44 -2.60 8.32
C GLY A 137 4.67 -2.66 7.40
N TRP A 138 5.08 -1.54 6.79
CA TRP A 138 6.29 -1.53 5.94
C TRP A 138 7.56 -1.83 6.74
N LYS A 139 8.67 -2.20 6.10
CA LYS A 139 9.98 -2.31 6.78
C LYS A 139 10.53 -0.91 7.04
N GLY A 140 11.51 -0.79 7.94
CA GLY A 140 12.18 0.51 8.15
C GLY A 140 13.06 0.93 6.97
N SER A 141 13.56 -0.01 6.18
CA SER A 141 14.43 0.28 5.04
C SER A 141 14.30 -0.77 3.94
N TYR A 142 14.36 -0.31 2.68
CA TYR A 142 14.34 -1.09 1.46
C TYR A 142 15.52 -0.65 0.57
N ASN A 143 16.66 -1.31 0.66
CA ASN A 143 17.83 -0.97 -0.16
C ASN A 143 18.22 -2.15 -1.04
N ASN A 144 18.54 -1.86 -2.30
CA ASN A 144 19.18 -2.83 -3.17
C ASN A 144 20.28 -2.17 -3.99
N LEU A 145 21.52 -2.48 -3.63
CA LEU A 145 22.72 -1.91 -4.23
C LEU A 145 23.03 -2.50 -5.62
N LEU A 146 22.35 -3.56 -6.03
CA LEU A 146 22.53 -4.20 -7.34
C LEU A 146 21.67 -3.56 -8.44
N ILE A 147 20.77 -2.66 -8.06
CA ILE A 147 19.93 -1.90 -8.99
C ILE A 147 20.42 -0.45 -8.94
N LEU A 148 20.45 0.19 -10.12
CA LEU A 148 20.84 1.58 -10.29
C LEU A 148 19.73 2.32 -11.06
N ASP A 149 18.49 2.23 -10.57
CA ASP A 149 17.37 3.01 -11.14
C ASP A 149 17.47 4.50 -10.77
N GLY A 150 18.35 4.85 -9.82
CA GLY A 150 18.62 6.22 -9.41
C GLY A 150 17.58 6.79 -8.45
N THR A 151 16.60 5.99 -8.01
CA THR A 151 15.48 6.46 -7.20
C THR A 151 15.70 6.19 -5.71
N GLN A 152 15.58 7.24 -4.92
CA GLN A 152 15.51 7.19 -3.47
C GLN A 152 14.16 7.74 -2.99
N TRP A 153 13.67 7.21 -1.88
CA TRP A 153 12.43 7.68 -1.27
C TRP A 153 12.45 7.55 0.24
N GLN A 154 11.62 8.36 0.89
CA GLN A 154 11.43 8.36 2.33
C GLN A 154 9.98 8.65 2.70
N LEU A 155 9.49 7.94 3.70
CA LEU A 155 8.16 8.08 4.28
C LEU A 155 8.30 8.27 5.79
N GLN A 156 7.61 9.27 6.31
CA GLN A 156 7.43 9.51 7.73
C GLN A 156 5.95 9.70 8.03
N ILE A 157 5.44 9.01 9.05
CA ILE A 157 4.04 9.10 9.48
C ILE A 157 4.02 9.19 11.00
N LYS A 158 3.21 10.08 11.57
CA LYS A 158 2.90 10.06 13.01
C LYS A 158 1.40 10.10 13.22
N GLN A 159 0.96 9.40 14.26
CA GLN A 159 -0.43 9.35 14.67
C GLN A 159 -0.49 9.06 16.17
N GLY A 160 -0.84 10.07 16.97
CA GLY A 160 -0.74 9.97 18.42
C GLY A 160 0.66 9.54 18.87
N GLY A 161 0.75 8.48 19.68
CA GLY A 161 2.04 7.96 20.17
C GLY A 161 2.84 7.12 19.17
N TYR A 162 2.31 6.85 17.97
CA TYR A 162 2.94 5.96 16.99
C TYR A 162 3.67 6.75 15.90
N GLN A 163 4.88 6.30 15.56
CA GLN A 163 5.66 6.87 14.47
C GLN A 163 6.18 5.78 13.54
N LYS A 164 6.09 6.03 12.23
CA LYS A 164 6.72 5.26 11.17
C LYS A 164 7.80 6.08 10.50
N LEU A 165 8.99 5.50 10.40
CA LEU A 165 10.03 5.93 9.48
C LEU A 165 10.34 4.76 8.53
N CYS A 166 10.30 5.03 7.24
CA CYS A 166 10.57 4.07 6.20
C CYS A 166 11.33 4.76 5.07
N SER A 167 12.32 4.09 4.49
CA SER A 167 13.05 4.61 3.33
C SER A 167 13.40 3.51 2.34
N GLY A 168 13.76 3.91 1.13
CA GLY A 168 14.40 3.00 0.22
C GLY A 168 15.32 3.66 -0.79
N SER A 169 16.23 2.84 -1.31
CA SER A 169 17.17 3.17 -2.37
C SER A 169 17.14 2.03 -3.39
N ASN A 170 16.58 2.32 -4.55
CA ASN A 170 16.38 1.39 -5.66
C ASN A 170 15.58 0.13 -5.27
N ALA A 171 14.74 0.20 -4.23
CA ALA A 171 13.91 -0.91 -3.76
C ALA A 171 12.64 -0.44 -3.04
N TYR A 172 11.59 -1.27 -3.11
CA TYR A 172 10.21 -0.87 -2.79
C TYR A 172 9.43 -1.98 -2.04
N PRO A 173 8.39 -1.63 -1.26
CA PRO A 173 7.58 -2.60 -0.53
C PRO A 173 6.86 -3.61 -1.43
N ARG A 174 7.13 -4.91 -1.28
CA ARG A 174 6.55 -5.99 -2.12
C ARG A 174 6.89 -5.91 -3.63
N GLY A 175 7.88 -5.12 -4.04
CA GLY A 175 8.40 -5.20 -5.40
C GLY A 175 9.11 -6.53 -5.64
N ILE A 176 8.61 -7.35 -6.56
CA ILE A 176 9.26 -8.62 -6.96
C ILE A 176 10.43 -8.32 -7.90
N ASP A 177 10.29 -7.31 -8.77
CA ASP A 177 11.23 -7.03 -9.86
C ASP A 177 11.75 -5.59 -9.87
N HIS A 178 12.24 -5.11 -8.72
CA HIS A 178 13.26 -4.05 -8.65
C HIS A 178 12.89 -2.66 -9.20
N GLN A 179 11.74 -2.53 -9.85
CA GLN A 179 11.21 -1.31 -10.42
C GLN A 179 9.99 -0.89 -9.60
N PRO A 180 9.81 0.41 -9.35
CA PRO A 180 8.72 0.92 -8.54
C PRO A 180 7.34 0.53 -9.10
N LYS A 181 7.16 0.51 -10.43
CA LYS A 181 5.92 0.08 -11.08
C LYS A 181 5.51 -1.37 -10.76
N ASN A 182 6.48 -2.22 -10.41
CA ASN A 182 6.24 -3.62 -10.05
C ASN A 182 5.93 -3.78 -8.55
N SER A 183 5.84 -2.66 -7.81
CA SER A 183 5.50 -2.60 -6.40
C SER A 183 4.11 -1.98 -6.24
N GLN A 184 3.07 -2.82 -6.38
CA GLN A 184 1.67 -2.41 -6.27
C GLN A 184 1.35 -1.50 -5.07
N PRO A 185 1.78 -1.80 -3.81
CA PRO A 185 1.45 -0.93 -2.69
C PRO A 185 2.17 0.43 -2.76
N PHE A 186 3.37 0.47 -3.36
CA PHE A 186 4.10 1.71 -3.56
C PHE A 186 3.45 2.58 -4.64
N MET A 187 3.11 2.00 -5.80
CA MET A 187 2.39 2.73 -6.86
C MET A 187 1.01 3.21 -6.39
N THR A 188 0.33 2.42 -5.56
CA THR A 188 -0.95 2.84 -4.99
C THR A 188 -0.78 4.07 -4.10
N LEU A 189 0.30 4.15 -3.30
CA LEU A 189 0.63 5.36 -2.54
C LEU A 189 0.86 6.56 -3.47
N LEU A 190 1.71 6.41 -4.50
CA LEU A 190 2.03 7.51 -5.42
C LEU A 190 0.80 8.03 -6.15
N ASN A 191 -0.06 7.14 -6.65
CA ASN A 191 -1.28 7.52 -7.33
C ASN A 191 -2.24 8.28 -6.40
N GLY A 192 -2.39 7.82 -5.16
CA GLY A 192 -3.22 8.51 -4.16
C GLY A 192 -2.70 9.90 -3.83
N LEU A 193 -1.38 10.06 -3.69
CA LEU A 193 -0.76 11.36 -3.45
C LEU A 193 -0.84 12.29 -4.68
N ALA A 194 -0.70 11.75 -5.88
CA ALA A 194 -0.87 12.51 -7.12
C ALA A 194 -2.32 13.01 -7.27
N GLU A 195 -3.31 12.13 -7.04
CA GLU A 195 -4.73 12.51 -7.07
C GLU A 195 -5.05 13.56 -6.00
N LEU A 196 -4.53 13.39 -4.77
CA LEU A 196 -4.69 14.36 -3.68
C LEU A 196 -4.19 15.76 -4.07
N THR A 197 -3.14 15.83 -4.88
CA THR A 197 -2.52 17.10 -5.31
C THR A 197 -3.07 17.61 -6.64
N ASN A 198 -4.20 17.06 -7.12
CA ASN A 198 -4.74 17.35 -8.46
C ASN A 198 -3.67 17.18 -9.58
N ASN A 199 -2.78 16.21 -9.41
CA ASN A 199 -1.63 15.92 -10.27
C ASN A 199 -0.62 17.07 -10.41
N GLN A 200 -0.61 18.03 -9.48
CA GLN A 200 0.44 19.04 -9.39
C GLN A 200 1.79 18.40 -9.06
N ILE A 201 1.77 17.30 -8.30
CA ILE A 201 2.93 16.46 -8.07
C ILE A 201 2.81 15.22 -8.94
N LEU A 202 3.70 15.13 -9.92
CA LEU A 202 3.89 13.92 -10.71
C LEU A 202 5.10 13.19 -10.15
N PHE A 203 4.85 12.20 -9.29
CA PHE A 203 5.85 11.22 -8.90
C PHE A 203 6.15 10.30 -10.10
N GLN A 204 6.78 10.85 -11.14
CA GLN A 204 7.13 10.11 -12.35
C GLN A 204 8.24 9.11 -12.01
N LEU A 205 7.98 7.83 -12.31
CA LEU A 205 8.86 6.68 -12.11
C LEU A 205 8.80 5.75 -13.32
#